data_AF-A0A7X6NTW4-F1
#
_entry.id   AF-A0A7X6NTW4-F1
#
_cell.length_a   1.000
_cell.length_b   1.000
_cell.length_c   1.000
_cell.angle_alpha   90.00
_cell.angle_beta   90.00
_cell.angle_gamma   90.00
#
_symmetry.space_group_name_H-M   'P 1'
#
loop_
_entity.id
_entity.type
_entity.pdbx_description
1 polymer ?
#
loop_
_entity_poly.entity_id
_entity_poly.type
_entity_poly.pdbx_seq_one_letter_code
_entity_poly.pdbx_strand_id
1 'polypeptide(L)'
;VEVRGILEISAAAGIGAALLRAGHRLAEEEPGSDLAKTLFGAGELAVRGSLAYVDDGWLTRVSAGTVLQLIPFGYSVIRDDRPQPWGQGLALEAVAAYRETHH
;
A
#
# COMPACT_ATOMS: atom_id res chain seq x y z
N VAL A 1 -17.61 -13.44 -0.93
CA VAL A 1 -18.08 -13.31 0.48
C VAL A 1 -16.95 -13.66 1.45
N GLU A 2 -16.23 -14.76 1.21
CA GLU A 2 -15.24 -15.32 2.15
C GLU A 2 -14.01 -14.44 2.45
N VAL A 3 -13.51 -13.68 1.47
CA VAL A 3 -12.32 -12.81 1.65
C VAL A 3 -12.68 -11.34 1.95
N ARG A 4 -13.97 -11.03 2.06
CA ARG A 4 -14.47 -9.66 2.17
C ARG A 4 -14.13 -9.12 3.57
N GLY A 5 -13.47 -7.96 3.61
CA GLY A 5 -13.13 -7.27 4.86
C GLY A 5 -11.77 -7.67 5.46
N ILE A 6 -11.03 -8.58 4.82
CA ILE A 6 -9.64 -8.82 5.18
C ILE A 6 -8.80 -7.63 4.72
N LEU A 7 -8.16 -6.97 5.68
CA LEU A 7 -7.19 -5.90 5.41
C LEU A 7 -5.82 -6.52 5.15
N GLU A 8 -5.27 -6.21 3.99
CA GLU A 8 -3.92 -6.59 3.56
C GLU A 8 -3.13 -5.29 3.37
N ILE A 9 -2.07 -5.14 4.17
CA ILE A 9 -1.40 -3.85 4.33
C ILE A 9 -0.24 -3.65 3.35
N SER A 10 0.40 -4.71 2.88
CA SER A 10 1.52 -4.55 1.94
C SER A 10 1.06 -4.04 0.57
N ALA A 11 -0.06 -4.54 0.07
CA ALA A 11 -0.73 -4.07 -1.13
C ALA A 11 -1.23 -2.64 -0.94
N ALA A 12 -1.80 -2.29 0.22
CA ALA A 12 -2.20 -0.92 0.51
C ALA A 12 -1.00 0.05 0.44
N ALA A 13 0.15 -0.34 0.98
CA ALA A 13 1.39 0.45 0.91
C ALA A 13 1.86 0.62 -0.54
N GLY A 14 1.91 -0.48 -1.30
CA GLY A 14 2.33 -0.46 -2.71
C GLY A 14 1.41 0.36 -3.62
N ILE A 15 0.09 0.18 -3.47
CA ILE A 15 -0.92 0.96 -4.20
C ILE A 15 -0.81 2.44 -3.81
N GLY A 16 -0.67 2.73 -2.51
CA GLY A 16 -0.48 4.11 -2.04
C GLY A 16 0.73 4.79 -2.67
N ALA A 17 1.88 4.11 -2.68
CA ALA A 17 3.10 4.60 -3.32
C ALA A 17 2.91 4.90 -4.81
N ALA A 18 2.27 3.97 -5.54
CA ALA A 18 2.00 4.15 -6.97
C ALA A 18 1.04 5.31 -7.24
N LEU A 19 -0.02 5.45 -6.44
CA LEU A 19 -1.01 6.53 -6.56
C LEU A 19 -0.38 7.91 -6.29
N LEU A 20 0.49 8.02 -5.29
CA LEU A 20 1.20 9.27 -5.01
C LEU A 20 2.07 9.70 -6.19
N ARG A 21 2.90 8.78 -6.71
CA ARG A 21 3.79 9.07 -7.85
C ARG A 21 2.99 9.37 -9.13
N ALA A 22 1.92 8.62 -9.40
CA ALA A 22 1.04 8.88 -10.54
C ALA A 22 0.32 10.23 -10.42
N GLY A 23 -0.23 10.54 -9.25
CA GLY A 23 -0.89 11.81 -8.98
C GLY A 23 0.06 12.99 -9.12
N HIS A 24 1.29 12.88 -8.60
CA HIS A 24 2.33 13.89 -8.74
C HIS A 24 2.72 14.13 -10.21
N ARG A 25 3.03 13.05 -10.95
CA ARG A 25 3.37 13.13 -12.37
C ARG A 25 2.26 13.78 -13.20
N LEU A 26 1.01 13.40 -12.95
CA LEU A 26 -0.14 13.98 -13.66
C LEU A 26 -0.36 15.45 -13.30
N ALA A 27 -0.09 15.86 -12.07
CA ALA A 27 -0.16 17.27 -11.68
C ALA A 27 0.89 18.14 -12.40
N GLU A 28 2.06 17.57 -12.73
CA GLU A 28 3.08 18.26 -13.55
C GLU A 28 2.65 18.40 -15.02
N GLU A 29 2.06 17.34 -15.60
CA GLU A 29 1.60 17.33 -16.99
C GLU A 29 0.34 18.21 -17.18
N GLU A 30 -0.58 18.15 -16.22
CA GLU A 30 -1.89 18.79 -16.25
C GLU A 30 -2.15 19.58 -14.95
N PRO A 31 -1.58 20.79 -14.82
CA PRO A 31 -1.78 21.61 -13.63
C PRO A 31 -3.27 21.87 -13.35
N GLY A 32 -3.72 21.50 -12.14
CA GLY A 32 -5.10 21.67 -11.71
C GLY A 32 -6.02 20.47 -11.96
N SER A 33 -5.52 19.38 -12.58
CA SER A 33 -6.27 18.14 -12.84
C SER A 33 -6.93 17.57 -11.57
N ASP A 34 -8.25 17.37 -11.63
CA ASP A 34 -9.01 16.77 -10.51
C ASP A 34 -8.69 15.29 -10.33
N LEU A 35 -8.31 14.60 -11.42
CA LEU A 35 -7.82 13.23 -11.34
C LEU A 35 -6.52 13.18 -10.56
N ALA A 36 -5.57 14.08 -10.84
CA ALA A 36 -4.30 14.16 -10.12
C ALA A 36 -4.52 14.34 -8.60
N LYS A 37 -5.39 15.28 -8.21
CA LYS A 37 -5.77 15.51 -6.81
C LYS A 37 -6.40 14.26 -6.17
N THR A 38 -7.29 13.58 -6.90
CA THR A 38 -7.97 12.37 -6.42
C THR A 38 -6.99 11.23 -6.17
N LEU A 39 -6.08 10.97 -7.12
CA LEU A 39 -5.06 9.94 -6.99
C LEU A 39 -4.11 10.27 -5.83
N PHE A 40 -3.68 11.52 -5.74
CA PHE A 40 -2.80 11.96 -4.67
C PHE A 40 -3.45 11.77 -3.29
N GLY A 41 -4.68 12.24 -3.10
CA GLY A 41 -5.39 12.08 -1.83
C GLY A 41 -5.67 10.62 -1.46
N ALA A 42 -6.02 9.78 -2.45
CA ALA A 42 -6.18 8.34 -2.23
C ALA A 42 -4.85 7.66 -1.86
N GLY A 43 -3.76 8.05 -2.53
CA GLY A 43 -2.41 7.59 -2.22
C GLY A 43 -1.97 7.97 -0.81
N GLU A 44 -2.19 9.22 -0.41
CA GLU A 44 -1.88 9.70 0.93
C GLU A 44 -2.63 8.91 2.01
N LEU A 45 -3.92 8.68 1.79
CA LEU A 45 -4.75 7.89 2.70
C LEU A 45 -4.25 6.45 2.82
N ALA A 46 -3.90 5.82 1.70
CA ALA A 46 -3.39 4.44 1.68
C ALA A 46 -2.03 4.32 2.37
N VAL A 47 -1.09 5.24 2.12
CA VAL A 47 0.22 5.26 2.79
C VAL A 47 0.05 5.45 4.29
N ARG A 48 -0.72 6.46 4.73
CA ARG A 48 -0.97 6.73 6.15
C ARG A 48 -1.68 5.55 6.83
N GLY A 49 -2.68 4.98 6.16
CA GLY A 49 -3.38 3.80 6.64
C GLY A 49 -2.47 2.59 6.79
N SER A 50 -1.48 2.44 5.91
CA SER A 50 -0.51 1.35 5.99
C SER A 50 0.48 1.54 7.14
N LEU A 51 1.00 2.75 7.32
CA LEU A 51 1.94 3.07 8.39
C LEU A 51 1.34 2.95 9.80
N ALA A 52 0.01 3.01 9.93
CA ALA A 52 -0.68 2.75 11.19
C ALA A 52 -0.57 1.29 11.68
N TYR A 53 -0.11 0.37 10.82
CA TYR A 53 0.12 -1.04 11.15
C TYR A 53 1.60 -1.39 11.29
N VAL A 54 2.47 -0.38 11.41
CA VAL A 54 3.85 -0.62 11.83
C VAL A 54 3.86 -0.84 13.34
N ASP A 55 4.37 -1.98 13.76
CA ASP A 55 4.56 -2.34 15.16
C ASP A 55 5.98 -2.88 15.35
N ASP A 56 6.63 -2.51 16.46
CA ASP A 56 8.04 -2.84 16.75
C ASP A 56 9.00 -2.63 15.55
N GLY A 57 8.75 -1.57 14.77
CA GLY A 57 9.59 -1.19 13.63
C GLY A 57 9.40 -2.00 12.34
N TRP A 58 8.40 -2.87 12.25
CA TRP A 58 8.09 -3.61 11.02
C TRP A 58 6.59 -3.56 10.68
N LEU A 59 6.28 -3.66 9.38
CA LEU A 59 4.92 -3.64 8.87
C LEU A 59 4.20 -4.97 9.15
N THR A 60 3.12 -4.92 9.93
CA THR A 60 2.24 -6.05 10.22
C THR A 60 1.08 -6.15 9.23
N ARG A 61 0.25 -7.18 9.36
CA ARG A 61 -0.92 -7.48 8.53
C ARG A 61 -0.58 -7.63 7.07
N VAL A 62 0.52 -8.33 6.83
CA VAL A 62 1.05 -8.61 5.50
C VAL A 62 0.65 -10.02 5.08
N SER A 63 0.16 -10.16 3.86
CA SER A 63 -0.09 -11.46 3.24
C SER A 63 1.14 -12.36 3.33
N ALA A 64 0.93 -13.63 3.69
CA ALA A 64 1.95 -14.65 3.54
C ALA A 64 2.32 -14.79 2.05
N GLY A 65 3.55 -15.20 1.74
CA GLY A 65 3.98 -15.38 0.36
C GLY A 65 3.05 -16.36 -0.36
N THR A 66 2.26 -15.85 -1.31
CA THR A 66 1.27 -16.66 -2.03
C THR A 66 1.80 -17.08 -3.40
N VAL A 67 1.83 -18.38 -3.65
CA VAL A 67 1.76 -18.93 -5.01
C VAL A 67 0.29 -19.05 -5.44
N LEU A 68 0.04 -19.39 -6.72
CA LEU A 68 -1.30 -19.67 -7.24
C LEU A 68 -2.03 -20.70 -6.34
N GLN A 69 -3.20 -20.34 -5.82
CA GLN A 69 -4.03 -21.20 -4.97
C GLN A 69 -5.23 -21.71 -5.76
N LEU A 70 -5.59 -22.98 -5.53
CA LEU A 70 -6.76 -23.61 -6.16
C LEU A 70 -8.07 -23.31 -5.42
N ILE A 71 -8.00 -22.76 -4.20
CA ILE A 71 -9.15 -22.40 -3.38
C ILE A 71 -9.05 -20.95 -2.89
N PRO A 72 -10.15 -20.17 -2.89
CA PRO A 72 -10.14 -18.75 -2.51
C PRO A 72 -9.58 -18.48 -1.11
N PHE A 73 -9.86 -19.36 -0.13
CA PHE A 73 -9.38 -19.21 1.24
C PHE A 73 -7.84 -19.22 1.34
N GLY A 74 -7.14 -19.88 0.41
CA GLY A 74 -5.68 -19.90 0.39
C GLY A 74 -5.05 -18.51 0.21
N TYR A 75 -5.79 -17.53 -0.33
CA TYR A 75 -5.37 -16.14 -0.49
C TYR A 75 -5.61 -15.28 0.76
N SER A 76 -6.29 -15.80 1.78
CA SER A 76 -6.73 -15.03 2.96
C SER A 76 -5.73 -15.04 4.13
N VAL A 77 -4.51 -15.52 3.89
CA VAL A 77 -3.52 -15.70 4.95
C VAL A 77 -2.76 -14.40 5.20
N ILE A 78 -3.16 -13.69 6.24
CA ILE A 78 -2.50 -12.47 6.75
C ILE A 78 -1.60 -12.84 7.93
N ARG A 79 -0.38 -12.29 7.96
CA ARG A 79 0.67 -12.60 8.94
C ARG A 79 1.00 -11.37 9.77
N ASP A 80 0.89 -11.56 11.08
CA ASP A 80 1.24 -10.59 12.14
C ASP A 80 2.30 -11.16 13.10
N ASP A 81 2.77 -12.38 12.87
CA ASP A 81 3.65 -13.11 13.78
C ASP A 81 5.13 -13.02 13.40
N ARG A 82 5.45 -12.61 12.18
CA ARG A 82 6.83 -12.39 11.72
C ARG A 82 6.88 -11.42 10.53
N PRO A 83 7.99 -10.69 10.37
CA PRO A 83 8.20 -9.84 9.21
C PRO A 83 8.07 -10.61 7.89
N GLN A 84 7.30 -10.05 6.96
CA GLN A 84 7.25 -10.49 5.56
C GLN A 84 8.10 -9.52 4.71
N PRO A 85 9.21 -9.97 4.08
CA PRO A 85 10.16 -9.07 3.41
C PRO A 85 9.56 -8.17 2.33
N TRP A 86 8.63 -8.69 1.51
CA TRP A 86 7.93 -7.87 0.50
C TRP A 86 7.10 -6.75 1.12
N GLY A 87 6.42 -7.02 2.25
CA GLY A 87 5.70 -5.98 2.98
C GLY A 87 6.61 -4.88 3.50
N GLN A 88 7.80 -5.26 3.99
CA GLN A 88 8.78 -4.27 4.44
C GLN A 88 9.31 -3.42 3.29
N GLY A 89 9.60 -4.05 2.14
CA GLY A 89 9.99 -3.32 0.92
C GLY A 89 8.91 -2.36 0.45
N LEU A 90 7.65 -2.78 0.44
CA LEU A 90 6.52 -1.94 0.05
C LEU A 90 6.24 -0.81 1.04
N ALA A 91 6.49 -1.01 2.34
CA ALA A 91 6.44 0.06 3.34
C ALA A 91 7.51 1.13 3.06
N LEU A 92 8.74 0.70 2.73
CA LEU A 92 9.82 1.63 2.37
C LEU A 92 9.51 2.38 1.08
N GLU A 93 8.93 1.71 0.07
CA GLU A 93 8.43 2.36 -1.15
C GLU A 93 7.36 3.41 -0.86
N ALA A 94 6.42 3.11 0.05
CA ALA A 94 5.40 4.06 0.48
C ALA A 94 6.00 5.30 1.16
N VAL A 95 6.98 5.12 2.04
CA VAL A 95 7.71 6.24 2.68
C VAL A 95 8.51 7.05 1.66
N ALA A 96 9.19 6.37 0.72
CA ALA A 96 9.95 7.03 -0.33
C ALA A 96 9.03 7.87 -1.23
N ALA A 97 7.96 7.28 -1.75
CA ALA A 97 6.96 7.97 -2.56
C ALA A 97 6.37 9.17 -1.83
N TYR A 98 6.03 9.03 -0.54
CA TYR A 98 5.52 10.13 0.25
C TYR A 98 6.51 11.30 0.32
N ARG A 99 7.79 11.01 0.58
CA ARG A 99 8.84 12.04 0.61
C ARG A 99 9.03 12.70 -0.75
N GLU A 100 9.10 11.92 -1.82
CA GLU A 100 9.33 12.39 -3.19
C GLU A 100 8.23 13.37 -3.66
N THR A 101 6.98 13.15 -3.26
CA THR A 101 5.82 13.86 -3.83
C THR A 101 5.25 14.97 -2.96
N HIS A 102 5.77 15.17 -1.75
CA HIS A 102 5.31 16.18 -0.78
C HIS A 102 6.35 17.32 -0.56
N HIS A 103 7.08 17.68 -1.62
CA HIS A 103 8.01 18.81 -1.63
C HIS A 103 7.36 20.13 -2.04
#